data_AF-A0A6G9QPD3-F1
#
_entry.id   AF-A0A6G9QPD3-F1
#
_cell.length_a   1.000
_cell.length_b   1.000
_cell.length_c   1.000
_cell.angle_alpha   90.00
_cell.angle_beta   90.00
_cell.angle_gamma   90.00
#
_symmetry.space_group_name_H-M   'P 1'
#
loop_
_entity.id
_entity.type
_entity.pdbx_description
1 polymer ?
#
loop_
_entity_poly.entity_id
_entity_poly.type
_entity_poly.pdbx_seq_one_letter_code
_entity_poly.pdbx_strand_id
1 'polypeptide(L)'
;MTKKLSYIEARTLIRENFVSSALEYQEFRNSCEALRSQLPSQPLVFYKEDWKGWDEFTGVKHKELDIDIKTLQTLAEHLNLHTRSEWEQAIKENMLGVPISINKIKGFSNWSNFLSKSEYISFKELLVFTRSLSIKTQMDWREWCKKNSRPDRVPFNLRKIYYDDYLAECLNHNVSFWKFIFVGED
;
A
#
# COMPACT_ATOMS: atom_id res chain seq x y z
N MET A 1 12.85 -20.83 31.39
CA MET A 1 12.78 -20.42 29.97
C MET A 1 12.34 -21.62 29.16
N THR A 2 11.14 -21.58 28.60
CA THR A 2 10.61 -22.68 27.78
C THR A 2 11.36 -22.70 26.45
N LYS A 3 11.93 -23.85 26.09
CA LYS A 3 12.66 -24.02 24.82
C LYS A 3 11.68 -23.86 23.65
N LYS A 4 12.08 -23.14 22.61
CA LYS A 4 11.33 -23.03 21.35
C LYS A 4 11.33 -24.38 20.62
N LEU A 5 10.24 -24.69 19.94
CA LEU A 5 10.13 -25.89 19.11
C LEU A 5 11.13 -25.84 17.95
N SER A 6 11.65 -26.99 17.55
CA SER A 6 12.41 -27.16 16.30
C SER A 6 11.52 -26.87 15.08
N TYR A 7 12.14 -26.69 13.91
CA TYR A 7 11.40 -26.45 12.67
C TYR A 7 10.37 -27.56 12.39
N ILE A 8 10.77 -28.82 12.56
CA ILE A 8 9.92 -29.98 12.30
C ILE A 8 8.74 -30.04 13.28
N GLU A 9 8.98 -29.85 14.58
CA GLU A 9 7.93 -29.85 15.61
C GLU A 9 6.94 -28.71 15.39
N ALA A 10 7.42 -27.50 15.12
CA ALA A 10 6.58 -26.35 14.84
C ALA A 10 5.76 -26.57 13.55
N ARG A 11 6.38 -27.08 12.48
CA ARG A 11 5.70 -27.40 11.24
C ARG A 11 4.58 -28.42 11.43
N THR A 12 4.83 -29.49 12.19
CA THR A 12 3.81 -30.50 12.52
C THR A 12 2.66 -29.88 13.28
N LEU A 13 2.94 -29.12 14.34
CA LEU A 13 1.93 -28.46 15.16
C LEU A 13 1.06 -27.49 14.34
N ILE A 14 1.67 -26.67 13.49
CA ILE A 14 0.96 -25.71 12.62
C ILE A 14 0.02 -26.44 11.64
N ARG A 15 0.48 -27.54 11.05
CA ARG A 15 -0.32 -28.35 10.11
C ARG A 15 -1.49 -29.06 10.81
N GLU A 16 -1.26 -29.65 11.98
CA GLU A 16 -2.30 -30.32 12.77
C GLU A 16 -3.41 -29.36 13.24
N ASN A 17 -3.08 -28.07 13.37
CA ASN A 17 -4.03 -27.02 13.74
C ASN A 17 -4.57 -26.24 12.54
N PHE A 18 -4.36 -26.75 11.31
CA PHE A 18 -4.87 -26.17 10.07
C PHE A 18 -4.48 -24.70 9.85
N VAL A 19 -3.35 -24.27 10.40
CA VAL A 19 -2.84 -22.90 10.22
C VAL A 19 -2.28 -22.80 8.81
N SER A 20 -2.92 -21.98 7.99
CA SER A 20 -2.67 -21.93 6.54
C SER A 20 -1.89 -20.71 6.09
N SER A 21 -1.80 -19.65 6.90
CA SER A 21 -1.21 -18.37 6.51
C SER A 21 -0.33 -17.75 7.59
N ALA A 22 0.48 -16.75 7.22
CA ALA A 22 1.31 -16.00 8.16
C ALA A 22 0.48 -15.27 9.24
N LEU A 23 -0.72 -14.80 8.87
CA LEU A 23 -1.65 -14.14 9.80
C LEU A 23 -2.19 -15.16 10.80
N GLU A 24 -2.73 -16.28 10.31
CA GLU A 24 -3.23 -17.36 11.16
C GLU A 24 -2.14 -17.92 12.07
N TYR A 25 -0.89 -17.99 11.62
CA TYR A 25 0.23 -18.37 12.49
C TYR A 25 0.40 -17.43 13.68
N GLN A 26 0.29 -16.13 13.46
CA GLN A 26 0.40 -15.15 14.56
C GLN A 26 -0.80 -15.25 15.50
N GLU A 27 -2.01 -15.44 14.97
CA GLU A 27 -3.22 -15.63 15.77
C GLU A 27 -3.13 -16.91 16.60
N PHE A 28 -2.76 -18.03 15.97
CA PHE A 28 -2.55 -19.32 16.62
C PHE A 28 -1.49 -19.22 17.71
N ARG A 29 -0.32 -18.64 17.40
CA ARG A 29 0.74 -18.40 18.40
C ARG A 29 0.23 -17.58 19.58
N ASN A 30 -0.60 -16.57 19.33
CA ASN A 30 -1.11 -15.65 20.34
C ASN A 30 -2.36 -16.15 21.06
N SER A 31 -2.92 -17.30 20.66
CA SER A 31 -4.12 -17.87 21.28
C SER A 31 -3.90 -18.31 22.72
N CYS A 32 -2.67 -18.67 23.11
CA CYS A 32 -2.34 -18.96 24.51
C CYS A 32 -0.85 -18.74 24.83
N GLU A 33 -0.54 -18.64 26.13
CA GLU A 33 0.81 -18.35 26.60
C GLU A 33 1.80 -19.50 26.32
N ALA A 34 1.32 -20.74 26.34
CA ALA A 34 2.14 -21.90 26.01
C ALA A 34 2.64 -21.83 24.56
N LEU A 35 1.77 -21.49 23.60
CA LEU A 35 2.13 -21.34 22.19
C LEU A 35 3.04 -20.13 21.97
N ARG A 36 2.79 -18.99 22.63
CA ARG A 36 3.71 -17.83 22.58
C ARG A 36 5.12 -18.19 23.05
N SER A 37 5.20 -19.04 24.07
CA SER A 37 6.45 -19.53 24.64
C SER A 37 7.13 -20.57 23.74
N GLN A 38 6.39 -21.44 23.07
CA GLN A 38 6.92 -22.52 22.23
C GLN A 38 7.25 -22.10 20.79
N LEU A 39 6.46 -21.22 20.20
CA LEU A 39 6.61 -20.77 18.81
C LEU A 39 7.35 -19.43 18.72
N PRO A 40 8.29 -19.26 17.79
CA PRO A 40 8.96 -17.98 17.56
C PRO A 40 7.98 -16.94 17.00
N SER A 41 8.14 -15.68 17.38
CA SER A 41 7.38 -14.57 16.79
C SER A 41 7.74 -14.33 15.31
N GLN A 42 8.98 -14.64 14.93
CA GLN A 42 9.51 -14.50 13.58
C GLN A 42 10.06 -15.85 13.09
N PRO A 43 9.22 -16.77 12.60
CA PRO A 43 9.65 -18.13 12.23
C PRO A 43 10.64 -18.14 11.06
N LEU A 44 10.51 -17.24 10.09
CA LEU A 44 11.47 -17.05 8.98
C LEU A 44 12.90 -16.79 9.50
N VAL A 45 13.04 -15.97 10.54
CA VAL A 45 14.34 -15.59 11.09
C VAL A 45 14.87 -16.69 12.02
N PHE A 46 13.98 -17.27 12.84
CA PHE A 46 14.36 -18.27 13.81
C PHE A 46 14.75 -19.61 13.16
N TYR A 47 14.03 -20.03 12.12
CA TYR A 47 14.29 -21.25 11.35
C TYR A 47 15.09 -21.00 10.08
N LYS A 48 15.92 -19.95 10.03
CA LYS A 48 16.58 -19.46 8.81
C LYS A 48 17.24 -20.55 7.96
N GLU A 49 17.91 -21.51 8.59
CA GLU A 49 18.62 -22.61 7.89
C GLU A 49 17.66 -23.65 7.28
N ASP A 50 16.50 -23.86 7.89
CA ASP A 50 15.50 -24.85 7.47
C ASP A 50 14.32 -24.23 6.68
N TRP A 51 14.19 -22.91 6.67
CA TRP A 51 13.01 -22.22 6.17
C TRP A 51 12.95 -22.18 4.64
N LYS A 52 11.92 -22.85 4.08
CA LYS A 52 11.68 -22.93 2.63
C LYS A 52 10.47 -22.12 2.14
N GLY A 53 9.87 -21.32 3.02
CA GLY A 53 8.67 -20.53 2.73
C GLY A 53 7.44 -21.00 3.48
N TRP A 54 6.39 -20.18 3.41
CA TRP A 54 5.11 -20.47 4.09
C TRP A 54 4.43 -21.71 3.52
N ASP A 55 4.46 -21.92 2.20
CA ASP A 55 3.82 -23.10 1.59
C ASP A 55 4.39 -24.42 2.13
N GLU A 56 5.72 -24.50 2.31
CA GLU A 56 6.36 -25.67 2.90
C GLU A 56 6.10 -25.75 4.41
N PHE A 57 6.03 -24.62 5.12
CA PHE A 57 5.81 -24.64 6.56
C PHE A 57 4.35 -24.99 6.94
N THR A 58 3.35 -24.46 6.25
CA THR A 58 1.93 -24.73 6.52
C THR A 58 1.42 -25.95 5.75
N GLY A 59 2.12 -26.40 4.71
CA GLY A 59 1.64 -27.43 3.80
C GLY A 59 0.49 -26.97 2.88
N VAL A 60 0.11 -25.69 2.96
CA VAL A 60 -0.90 -25.09 2.10
C VAL A 60 -0.19 -24.35 0.99
N LYS A 61 -0.33 -24.84 -0.24
CA LYS A 61 0.12 -24.11 -1.42
C LYS A 61 -0.80 -22.92 -1.63
N HIS A 62 -0.32 -21.72 -1.36
CA HIS A 62 -1.01 -20.54 -1.84
C HIS A 62 -0.91 -20.53 -3.36
N LYS A 63 -2.05 -20.61 -4.04
CA LYS A 63 -2.08 -20.36 -5.48
C LYS A 63 -1.57 -18.93 -5.70
N GLU A 64 -0.43 -18.78 -6.37
CA GLU A 64 -0.23 -17.60 -7.18
C GLU A 64 -1.45 -17.52 -8.09
N LEU A 65 -2.18 -16.41 -7.99
CA LEU A 65 -3.25 -16.14 -8.94
C LEU A 65 -2.54 -16.02 -10.29
N ASP A 66 -2.76 -17.00 -11.18
CA ASP A 66 -2.27 -16.99 -12.56
C ASP A 66 -3.10 -16.00 -13.39
N ILE A 67 -3.14 -14.75 -12.92
CA ILE A 67 -3.83 -13.63 -13.53
C ILE A 67 -2.73 -12.73 -14.07
N ASP A 68 -2.74 -12.51 -15.39
CA ASP A 68 -1.85 -11.56 -16.05
C ASP A 68 -2.17 -10.13 -15.59
N ILE A 69 -1.13 -9.38 -15.23
CA ILE A 69 -1.25 -7.98 -14.87
C ILE A 69 -1.94 -7.17 -15.98
N LYS A 70 -1.71 -7.52 -17.26
CA LYS A 70 -2.35 -6.84 -18.39
C LYS A 70 -3.87 -7.00 -18.40
N THR A 71 -4.38 -8.18 -18.04
CA THR A 71 -5.82 -8.41 -17.92
C THR A 71 -6.43 -7.49 -16.86
N LEU A 72 -5.73 -7.29 -15.75
CA LEU A 72 -6.17 -6.39 -14.68
C LEU A 72 -6.09 -4.92 -15.10
N GLN A 73 -5.08 -4.53 -15.90
CA GLN A 73 -4.99 -3.18 -16.46
C GLN A 73 -6.14 -2.89 -17.43
N THR A 74 -6.43 -3.81 -18.35
CA THR A 74 -7.57 -3.69 -19.26
C THR A 74 -8.89 -3.60 -18.49
N LEU A 75 -9.05 -4.37 -17.42
CA LEU A 75 -10.24 -4.29 -16.57
C LEU A 75 -10.34 -2.94 -15.83
N ALA A 76 -9.21 -2.41 -15.32
CA ALA A 76 -9.15 -1.08 -14.74
C ALA A 76 -9.62 0.00 -15.74
N GLU A 77 -9.16 -0.10 -16.99
CA GLU A 77 -9.58 0.82 -18.07
C GLU A 77 -11.06 0.69 -18.40
N HIS A 78 -11.58 -0.53 -18.54
CA HIS A 78 -13.01 -0.76 -18.82
C HIS A 78 -13.92 -0.26 -17.71
N LEU A 79 -13.48 -0.35 -16.46
CA LEU A 79 -14.19 0.16 -15.28
C LEU A 79 -13.87 1.62 -14.98
N ASN A 80 -13.05 2.27 -15.81
CA ASN A 80 -12.61 3.65 -15.68
C ASN A 80 -11.99 3.96 -14.30
N LEU A 81 -11.18 3.03 -13.79
CA LEU A 81 -10.48 3.13 -12.52
C LEU A 81 -9.10 3.77 -12.77
N HIS A 82 -8.87 4.95 -12.20
CA HIS A 82 -7.65 5.72 -12.37
C HIS A 82 -6.82 5.80 -11.08
N THR A 83 -7.43 5.48 -9.94
CA THR A 83 -6.83 5.64 -8.62
C THR A 83 -6.81 4.32 -7.84
N ARG A 84 -5.89 4.24 -6.87
CA ARG A 84 -5.82 3.09 -5.96
C ARG A 84 -7.12 2.96 -5.19
N SER A 85 -7.69 4.08 -4.74
CA SER A 85 -8.95 4.08 -4.00
C SER A 85 -10.11 3.51 -4.82
N GLU A 86 -10.21 3.86 -6.11
CA GLU A 86 -11.23 3.31 -7.01
C GLU A 86 -11.03 1.80 -7.21
N TRP A 87 -9.78 1.34 -7.36
CA TRP A 87 -9.47 -0.08 -7.46
C TRP A 87 -9.83 -0.86 -6.18
N GLU A 88 -9.49 -0.33 -5.01
CA GLU A 88 -9.83 -0.93 -3.72
C GLU A 88 -11.35 -0.99 -3.51
N GLN A 89 -12.08 0.06 -3.92
CA GLN A 89 -13.54 0.07 -3.89
C GLN A 89 -14.12 -0.96 -4.86
N ALA A 90 -13.56 -1.11 -6.07
CA ALA A 90 -14.01 -2.11 -7.04
C ALA A 90 -13.83 -3.56 -6.53
N ILE A 91 -12.76 -3.83 -5.78
CA ILE A 91 -12.59 -5.11 -5.09
C ILE A 91 -13.68 -5.29 -4.02
N LYS A 92 -13.91 -4.27 -3.19
CA LYS A 92 -14.88 -4.33 -2.10
C LYS A 92 -16.30 -4.57 -2.60
N GLU A 93 -16.66 -3.99 -3.74
CA GLU A 93 -17.95 -4.17 -4.40
C GLU A 93 -17.99 -5.43 -5.27
N ASN A 94 -16.93 -6.24 -5.26
CA ASN A 94 -16.80 -7.47 -6.03
C ASN A 94 -16.95 -7.27 -7.56
N MET A 95 -16.68 -6.07 -8.07
CA MET A 95 -16.76 -5.74 -9.50
C MET A 95 -15.70 -6.47 -10.34
N LEU A 96 -14.61 -6.90 -9.70
CA LEU A 96 -13.54 -7.67 -10.35
C LEU A 96 -13.77 -9.18 -10.32
N GLY A 97 -14.86 -9.65 -9.67
CA GLY A 97 -15.23 -11.06 -9.57
C GLY A 97 -14.34 -11.91 -8.64
N VAL A 98 -13.34 -11.31 -7.98
CA VAL A 98 -12.44 -11.96 -7.02
C VAL A 98 -11.79 -10.92 -6.08
N PRO A 99 -11.55 -11.26 -4.79
CA PRO A 99 -10.73 -10.45 -3.91
C PRO A 99 -9.25 -10.56 -4.29
N ILE A 100 -8.79 -9.69 -5.17
CA ILE A 100 -7.40 -9.69 -5.67
C ILE A 100 -6.51 -8.81 -4.79
N SER A 101 -5.48 -9.39 -4.19
CA SER A 101 -4.37 -8.61 -3.65
C SER A 101 -3.38 -8.30 -4.76
N ILE A 102 -3.48 -7.10 -5.35
CA ILE A 102 -2.67 -6.68 -6.51
C ILE A 102 -1.15 -6.83 -6.25
N ASN A 103 -0.71 -6.63 -5.00
CA ASN A 103 0.69 -6.77 -4.59
C ASN A 103 1.24 -8.20 -4.72
N LYS A 104 0.36 -9.20 -4.83
CA LYS A 104 0.74 -10.61 -5.03
C LYS A 104 0.69 -11.04 -6.49
N ILE A 105 0.24 -10.16 -7.40
CA ILE A 105 0.15 -10.46 -8.82
C ILE A 105 1.51 -10.27 -9.47
N LYS A 106 1.95 -11.30 -10.20
CA LYS A 106 3.21 -11.27 -10.95
C LYS A 106 3.16 -10.14 -11.98
N GLY A 107 4.17 -9.27 -11.95
CA GLY A 107 4.27 -8.12 -12.86
C GLY A 107 3.70 -6.81 -12.31
N PHE A 108 3.00 -6.82 -11.16
CA PHE A 108 2.68 -5.57 -10.47
C PHE A 108 3.94 -4.95 -9.87
N SER A 109 4.27 -3.71 -10.27
CA SER A 109 5.42 -2.98 -9.72
C SER A 109 5.01 -1.83 -8.81
N ASN A 110 4.06 -1.00 -9.25
CA ASN A 110 3.54 0.15 -8.52
C ASN A 110 2.23 0.63 -9.17
N TRP A 111 1.43 1.36 -8.41
CA TRP A 111 0.12 1.88 -8.84
C TRP A 111 0.19 2.80 -10.06
N SER A 112 1.23 3.61 -10.20
CA SER A 112 1.37 4.53 -11.34
C SER A 112 1.66 3.84 -12.67
N ASN A 113 2.30 2.67 -12.63
CA ASN A 113 2.48 1.81 -13.79
C ASN A 113 1.25 0.94 -14.06
N PHE A 114 0.57 0.54 -12.98
CA PHE A 114 -0.58 -0.35 -13.05
C PHE A 114 -1.83 0.36 -13.57
N LEU A 115 -2.22 1.46 -12.93
CA LEU A 115 -3.35 2.27 -13.37
C LEU A 115 -2.85 3.26 -14.41
N SER A 116 -3.51 3.28 -15.57
CA SER A 116 -3.25 4.22 -16.66
C SER A 116 -3.09 5.62 -16.06
N LYS A 117 -1.96 6.29 -16.35
CA LYS A 117 -1.51 7.53 -15.69
C LYS A 117 -2.70 8.38 -15.27
N SER A 118 -3.09 8.31 -13.99
CA SER A 118 -4.14 9.18 -13.49
C SER A 118 -3.64 10.60 -13.69
N GLU A 119 -4.27 11.38 -14.55
CA GLU A 119 -3.91 12.78 -14.70
C GLU A 119 -4.02 13.43 -13.33
N TYR A 120 -2.95 14.08 -12.88
CA TYR A 120 -3.02 14.84 -11.64
C TYR A 120 -4.10 15.91 -11.77
N ILE A 121 -4.69 16.31 -10.64
CA ILE A 121 -5.68 17.39 -10.66
C ILE A 121 -5.06 18.67 -11.25
N SER A 122 -5.87 19.54 -11.83
CA SER A 122 -5.37 20.79 -12.40
C SER A 122 -4.71 21.68 -11.32
N PHE A 123 -3.89 22.63 -11.73
CA PHE A 123 -3.26 23.56 -10.80
C PHE A 123 -4.29 24.34 -9.99
N LYS A 124 -5.41 24.76 -10.59
CA LYS A 124 -6.50 25.45 -9.90
C LYS A 124 -7.18 24.58 -8.84
N GLU A 125 -7.47 23.32 -9.17
CA GLU A 125 -8.02 22.37 -8.20
C GLU A 125 -7.02 22.09 -7.07
N LEU A 126 -5.72 22.02 -7.39
CA LEU A 126 -4.67 21.91 -6.38
C LEU A 126 -4.72 23.10 -5.41
N LEU A 127 -4.79 24.34 -5.89
CA LEU A 127 -4.85 25.53 -5.03
C LEU A 127 -6.05 25.48 -4.08
N VAL A 128 -7.22 25.10 -4.58
CA VAL A 128 -8.43 24.95 -3.77
C VAL A 128 -8.21 23.90 -2.68
N PHE A 129 -7.70 22.72 -3.06
CA PHE A 129 -7.43 21.62 -2.14
C PHE A 129 -6.38 22.01 -1.09
N THR A 130 -5.24 22.55 -1.49
CA THR A 130 -4.14 22.84 -0.57
C THR A 130 -4.48 23.97 0.40
N ARG A 131 -5.26 24.96 -0.02
CA ARG A 131 -5.74 26.06 0.85
C ARG A 131 -6.79 25.58 1.85
N SER A 132 -7.61 24.57 1.52
CA SER A 132 -8.56 24.01 2.49
C SER A 132 -7.89 23.27 3.66
N LEU A 133 -6.61 22.90 3.53
CA LEU A 133 -5.88 22.18 4.57
C LEU A 133 -5.33 23.08 5.68
N SER A 134 -5.37 24.41 5.51
CA SER A 134 -4.82 25.39 6.46
C SER A 134 -3.33 25.18 6.84
N ILE A 135 -2.55 24.57 5.95
CA ILE A 135 -1.10 24.40 6.07
C ILE A 135 -0.37 25.60 5.43
N LYS A 136 0.92 25.82 5.75
CA LYS A 136 1.65 27.01 5.26
C LYS A 136 2.98 26.70 4.60
N THR A 137 3.61 25.57 4.94
CA THR A 137 4.97 25.26 4.52
C THR A 137 5.08 23.91 3.83
N GLN A 138 6.18 23.71 3.10
CA GLN A 138 6.52 22.38 2.57
C GLN A 138 6.60 21.31 3.66
N MET A 139 7.08 21.67 4.86
CA MET A 139 7.17 20.74 5.98
C MET A 139 5.78 20.34 6.46
N ASP A 140 4.86 21.30 6.58
CA ASP A 140 3.47 21.03 6.94
C ASP A 140 2.82 20.08 5.94
N TRP A 141 3.05 20.28 4.63
CA TRP A 141 2.55 19.36 3.59
C TRP A 141 3.09 17.94 3.76
N ARG A 142 4.38 17.80 4.04
CA ARG A 142 5.00 16.47 4.26
C ARG A 142 4.45 15.80 5.51
N GLU A 143 4.24 16.56 6.59
CA GLU A 143 3.61 16.04 7.80
C GLU A 143 2.15 15.68 7.58
N TRP A 144 1.41 16.52 6.88
CA TRP A 144 0.01 16.28 6.54
C TRP A 144 -0.14 14.99 5.72
N CYS A 145 0.70 14.78 4.70
CA CYS A 145 0.71 13.54 3.91
C CYS A 145 1.08 12.29 4.70
N LYS A 146 1.83 12.42 5.80
CA LYS A 146 2.16 11.29 6.67
C LYS A 146 1.01 10.94 7.62
N LYS A 147 0.30 11.96 8.11
CA LYS A 147 -0.79 11.81 9.09
C LYS A 147 -2.13 11.51 8.43
N ASN A 148 -2.30 11.87 7.17
CA ASN A 148 -3.56 11.78 6.44
C ASN A 148 -3.39 11.02 5.11
N SER A 149 -4.48 10.48 4.59
CA SER A 149 -4.51 9.87 3.26
C SER A 149 -4.55 10.94 2.18
N ARG A 150 -3.37 11.27 1.61
CA ARG A 150 -3.26 12.14 0.44
C ARG A 150 -4.07 11.56 -0.73
N PRO A 151 -4.94 12.35 -1.39
CA PRO A 151 -5.66 11.90 -2.57
C PRO A 151 -4.71 11.42 -3.67
N ASP A 152 -5.08 10.35 -4.37
CA ASP A 152 -4.21 9.69 -5.35
C ASP A 152 -3.80 10.62 -6.50
N ARG A 153 -4.73 11.47 -6.97
CA ARG A 153 -4.52 12.44 -8.05
C ARG A 153 -3.80 13.74 -7.63
N VAL A 154 -3.42 13.88 -6.35
CA VAL A 154 -2.63 15.03 -5.86
C VAL A 154 -1.20 14.58 -5.65
N PRO A 155 -0.20 14.97 -6.46
CA PRO A 155 1.16 14.41 -6.35
C PRO A 155 1.84 14.72 -5.02
N PHE A 156 2.73 13.84 -4.54
CA PHE A 156 3.52 14.11 -3.33
C PHE A 156 4.49 15.28 -3.55
N ASN A 157 5.17 15.30 -4.71
CA ASN A 157 6.11 16.35 -5.07
C ASN A 157 5.42 17.44 -5.89
N LEU A 158 4.63 18.30 -5.22
CA LEU A 158 3.86 19.37 -5.85
C LEU A 158 4.74 20.28 -6.72
N ARG A 159 5.90 20.70 -6.20
CA ARG A 159 6.82 21.56 -6.94
C ARG A 159 7.30 20.93 -8.24
N LYS A 160 7.57 19.62 -8.27
CA LYS A 160 8.00 18.96 -9.52
C LYS A 160 6.93 19.02 -10.62
N ILE A 161 5.66 19.01 -10.23
CA ILE A 161 4.55 18.90 -11.18
C ILE A 161 4.03 20.28 -11.61
N TYR A 162 3.95 21.24 -10.69
CA TYR A 162 3.24 22.50 -10.93
C TYR A 162 4.12 23.75 -10.88
N TYR A 163 5.44 23.61 -11.02
CA TYR A 163 6.31 24.79 -10.95
C TYR A 163 6.09 25.72 -12.14
N ASP A 164 5.87 25.18 -13.33
CA ASP A 164 5.64 25.99 -14.53
C ASP A 164 4.28 26.71 -14.45
N ASP A 165 3.23 26.04 -13.94
CA ASP A 165 1.94 26.69 -13.67
C ASP A 165 2.08 27.83 -12.66
N TYR A 166 2.86 27.62 -11.60
CA TYR A 166 3.18 28.67 -10.62
C TYR A 166 3.91 29.85 -11.27
N LEU A 167 4.90 29.61 -12.14
CA LEU A 167 5.62 30.70 -12.82
C LEU A 167 4.71 31.47 -13.78
N ALA A 168 3.70 30.81 -14.36
CA ALA A 168 2.73 31.44 -15.24
C ALA A 168 1.68 32.26 -14.49
N GLU A 169 1.24 31.81 -13.30
CA GLU A 169 0.16 32.46 -12.54
C GLU A 169 0.66 33.45 -11.47
N CYS A 170 1.86 33.27 -10.91
CA CYS A 170 2.37 34.13 -9.84
C CYS A 170 3.02 35.40 -10.40
N LEU A 171 2.36 36.55 -10.20
CA LEU A 171 2.84 37.85 -10.65
C LEU A 171 3.84 38.47 -9.67
N ASN A 172 3.83 38.04 -8.41
CA ASN A 172 4.77 38.51 -7.38
C ASN A 172 5.92 37.53 -7.16
N HIS A 173 7.05 37.76 -7.82
CA HIS A 173 8.25 36.91 -7.72
C HIS A 173 8.90 36.84 -6.33
N ASN A 174 8.45 37.64 -5.36
CA ASN A 174 8.88 37.52 -3.96
C ASN A 174 8.12 36.43 -3.19
N VAL A 175 7.01 35.93 -3.74
CA VAL A 175 6.21 34.86 -3.11
C VAL A 175 6.76 33.52 -3.55
N SER A 176 7.33 32.76 -2.61
CA SER A 176 7.79 31.40 -2.91
C SER A 176 6.64 30.49 -3.39
N PHE A 177 6.96 29.49 -4.22
CA PHE A 177 6.03 28.44 -4.65
C PHE A 177 5.15 27.91 -3.51
N TRP A 178 5.75 27.58 -2.36
CA TRP A 178 5.03 27.02 -1.22
C TRP A 178 4.08 28.03 -0.57
N LYS A 179 4.49 29.29 -0.42
CA LYS A 179 3.59 30.34 0.09
C LYS A 179 2.41 30.54 -0.86
N PHE A 180 2.66 30.59 -2.17
CA PHE A 180 1.63 30.81 -3.18
C PHE A 180 0.54 29.74 -3.15
N ILE A 181 0.93 28.46 -3.16
CA ILE A 181 -0.04 27.36 -3.24
C ILE A 181 -0.80 27.12 -1.94
N PHE A 182 -0.20 27.42 -0.79
CA PHE A 182 -0.81 27.14 0.51
C PHE A 182 -1.57 28.32 1.10
N VAL A 183 -1.08 29.54 0.88
CA VAL A 183 -1.61 30.75 1.52
C VAL A 183 -2.15 31.73 0.48
N GLY A 184 -1.43 31.93 -0.62
CA GLY A 184 -1.74 32.96 -1.63
C GLY A 184 -0.69 34.07 -1.67
N GLU A 185 -0.99 35.13 -2.43
CA GLU A 185 -0.09 36.27 -2.67
C GLU A 185 -0.21 37.39 -1.62
N ASP A 186 -1.26 37.34 -0.79
CA ASP A 186 -1.57 38.34 0.23
C ASP A 186 -0.47 38.49 1.32
#